data_AF-M7NUB6-F1
#
_entry.id   AF-M7NUB6-F1
#
_cell.length_a   1.000
_cell.length_b   1.000
_cell.length_c   1.000
_cell.angle_alpha   90.00
_cell.angle_beta   90.00
_cell.angle_gamma   90.00
#
_symmetry.space_group_name_H-M   'P 1'
#
loop_
_entity.id
_entity.type
_entity.pdbx_description
1 polymer ?
#
loop_
_entity_poly.entity_id
_entity_poly.type
_entity_poly.pdbx_seq_one_letter_code
_entity_poly.pdbx_strand_id
1 'polypeptide(L)' 'MDIWLWPTIAVSLLILAIGLASFRRLDRTVAETENGEDRIAEEVMDHPFTLNPILIVIAVAAVFIGMVIAYYAVTY' A
#
# COMPACT_ATOMS: atom_id res chain seq x y z
N MET A 1 -0.02 -24.17 8.34
CA MET A 1 0.58 -22.82 8.33
C MET A 1 1.81 -22.74 7.43
N ASP A 2 2.56 -23.83 7.22
CA ASP A 2 3.82 -23.82 6.47
C ASP A 2 3.74 -23.28 5.03
N ILE A 3 2.72 -23.66 4.25
CA ILE A 3 2.63 -23.20 2.84
C ILE A 3 2.36 -21.69 2.71
N TRP A 4 1.71 -21.09 3.72
CA TRP A 4 1.35 -19.67 3.73
C TRP A 4 2.32 -18.79 4.51
N LEU A 5 3.25 -19.37 5.26
CA LEU A 5 4.23 -18.62 6.06
C LEU A 5 5.04 -17.65 5.18
N TRP A 6 5.71 -18.17 4.15
CA TRP A 6 6.54 -17.38 3.25
C TRP A 6 5.74 -16.35 2.43
N PRO A 7 4.60 -16.71 1.81
CA PRO A 7 3.74 -15.73 1.16
C PRO A 7 3.27 -14.61 2.10
N THR A 8 2.89 -14.94 3.33
CA THR A 8 2.44 -13.95 4.32
C THR A 8 3.57 -13.00 4.72
N ILE A 9 4.79 -13.52 4.91
CA ILE A 9 5.98 -12.69 5.18
C ILE A 9 6.23 -11.74 4.00
N ALA A 10 6.20 -12.24 2.76
CA ALA A 10 6.42 -11.43 1.57
C ALA A 10 5.39 -10.30 1.44
N VAL A 11 4.11 -10.59 1.62
CA VAL A 11 3.04 -9.57 1.58
C VAL A 11 3.18 -8.57 2.72
N SER A 12 3.57 -9.01 3.92
CA SER A 12 3.79 -8.14 5.06
C SER A 12 4.95 -7.16 4.82
N LEU A 13 6.06 -7.65 4.25
CA LEU A 13 7.19 -6.81 3.86
C LEU A 13 6.83 -5.81 2.76
N LEU A 14 6.01 -6.22 1.79
CA LEU A 14 5.51 -5.33 0.74
C LEU A 14 4.65 -4.21 1.32
N ILE A 15 3.71 -4.53 2.22
CA ILE A 15 2.87 -3.53 2.90
C ILE A 15 3.72 -2.57 3.72
N LEU A 16 4.72 -3.08 4.44
CA LEU A 16 5.67 -2.24 5.18
C LEU A 16 6.44 -1.30 4.25
N ALA A 17 6.92 -1.79 3.11
CA ALA A 17 7.63 -0.97 2.12
C ALA A 17 6.73 0.14 1.56
N ILE A 18 5.47 -0.16 1.25
CA ILE A 18 4.48 0.82 0.78
C ILE A 18 4.23 1.88 1.86
N GLY A 19 4.03 1.47 3.11
CA GLY A 19 3.85 2.38 4.24
C GLY A 19 5.06 3.30 4.41
N LEU A 20 6.28 2.75 4.39
CA LEU A 20 7.52 3.50 4.56
C LEU A 20 7.75 4.52 3.43
N ALA A 21 7.46 4.13 2.17
CA ALA A 21 7.53 5.03 1.02
C ALA A 21 6.52 6.18 1.13
N SER A 22 5.35 5.88 1.68
CA SER A 22 4.28 6.85 1.87
C SER A 22 4.58 7.86 2.97
N PHE A 23 5.15 7.41 4.08
CA PHE A 23 5.68 8.30 5.13
C PHE A 23 6.75 9.24 4.58
N ARG A 24 7.69 8.73 3.77
CA ARG A 24 8.71 9.58 3.13
C ARG A 24 8.14 10.62 2.18
N ARG A 25 7.07 10.30 1.46
CA ARG A 25 6.36 11.28 0.62
C ARG A 25 5.69 12.36 1.47
N LEU A 26 5.01 11.97 2.54
CA LEU A 26 4.35 12.91 3.45
C LEU A 26 5.36 13.88 4.09
N ASP A 27 6.50 13.39 4.56
CA ASP A 27 7.57 14.21 5.16
C ASP A 27 8.08 15.28 4.18
N ARG A 28 8.22 14.90 2.91
CA ARG A 28 8.64 15.82 1.84
C ARG A 28 7.59 16.88 1.54
N THR A 29 6.32 16.48 1.48
CA THR A 29 5.21 17.42 1.26
C THR A 29 5.04 18.39 2.43
N VAL A 30 5.20 17.92 3.67
CA VAL A 30 5.15 18.77 4.88
C VAL A 30 6.33 19.76 4.88
N ALA A 31 7.53 19.32 4.52
CA ALA A 31 8.70 20.19 4.39
C ALA A 31 8.56 21.23 3.26
N GLU A 32 7.87 20.91 2.16
CA GLU A 32 7.53 21.87 1.10
C GLU A 32 6.45 22.87 1.54
N THR A 33 5.51 22.44 2.37
CA THR A 33 4.42 23.28 2.91
C THR A 33 4.94 24.33 3.89
N GLU A 34 6.01 24.03 4.64
CA GLU A 34 6.66 24.97 5.57
C GLU A 34 7.32 26.17 4.86
N ASN A 35 7.58 26.07 3.55
CA ASN A 35 8.05 27.18 2.70
C ASN A 35 6.91 28.09 2.18
N GLY A 36 5.66 27.92 2.65
CA GLY A 36 4.57 28.87 2.41
C GLY A 36 3.74 28.62 1.15
N GLU A 37 3.95 27.53 0.43
CA GLU A 37 3.03 27.06 -0.61
C GLU A 37 2.30 25.81 -0.10
N ASP A 38 1.09 25.99 0.43
CA ASP A 38 0.16 24.92 0.80
C ASP A 38 -0.38 24.26 -0.47
N ARG A 39 0.50 23.50 -1.13
CA ARG A 39 0.18 22.72 -2.32
C ARG A 39 0.12 21.26 -1.91
N ILE A 40 -1.10 20.77 -1.70
CA ILE A 40 -1.39 19.35 -1.89
C ILE A 40 -0.76 18.99 -3.23
N ALA A 41 0.20 18.05 -3.23
CA ALA A 41 0.94 17.69 -4.43
C ALA A 41 -0.05 17.47 -5.58
N GLU A 42 0.09 18.26 -6.65
CA GLU A 42 -0.87 18.36 -7.76
C GLU A 42 -1.21 16.97 -8.34
N GLU A 43 -0.23 16.07 -8.30
CA GLU A 43 -0.34 14.65 -8.69
C GLU A 43 -1.34 13.85 -7.83
N VAL A 44 -1.46 14.12 -6.53
CA VAL A 44 -2.43 13.45 -5.63
C VAL A 44 -3.84 13.98 -5.84
N MET A 45 -3.97 15.25 -6.23
CA MET A 45 -5.25 15.87 -6.55
C MET A 45 -5.80 15.36 -7.89
N ASP A 46 -4.93 15.14 -8.88
CA ASP A 46 -5.32 14.57 -10.18
C ASP A 46 -5.68 13.08 -10.06
N HIS A 47 -5.02 12.34 -9.16
CA HIS A 47 -5.18 10.91 -9.02
C HIS A 47 -5.30 10.44 -7.55
N PRO A 48 -6.37 10.83 -6.84
CA PRO A 48 -6.53 10.55 -5.40
C PRO A 48 -6.69 9.05 -5.09
N PHE A 49 -7.14 8.25 -6.06
CA PHE A 49 -7.37 6.81 -5.88
C PHE A 49 -6.10 5.96 -6.09
N THR A 50 -5.30 6.27 -7.10
CA THR A 50 -3.99 5.63 -7.37
C THR A 50 -2.87 6.18 -6.49
N LEU A 51 -3.04 7.43 -6.06
CA LEU A 51 -2.34 8.18 -5.01
C LEU A 51 -2.14 7.48 -3.67
N ASN A 52 -3.22 6.84 -3.23
CA ASN A 52 -3.49 6.65 -1.81
C ASN A 52 -2.85 5.34 -1.31
N PRO A 53 -1.86 5.43 -0.39
CA PRO A 53 -1.19 4.28 0.19
C PRO A 53 -2.14 3.26 0.79
N ILE A 54 -3.21 3.75 1.42
CA ILE A 54 -4.19 2.91 2.12
C ILE A 54 -4.93 2.04 1.10
N LEU A 55 -5.34 2.63 -0.03
CA LEU A 55 -6.03 1.90 -1.10
C LEU A 55 -5.11 0.85 -1.73
N ILE A 56 -3.83 1.17 -1.92
CA ILE A 56 -2.83 0.21 -2.42
C ILE A 56 -2.68 -0.96 -1.44
N VAL A 57 -2.59 -0.70 -0.14
CA VAL A 57 -2.50 -1.75 0.89
C VAL A 57 -3.75 -2.63 0.92
N ILE A 58 -4.95 -2.03 0.84
CA ILE A 58 -6.22 -2.76 0.77
C ILE A 58 -6.25 -3.66 -0.47
N ALA A 59 -5.86 -3.14 -1.63
CA ALA A 59 -5.84 -3.92 -2.87
C ALA A 59 -4.88 -5.11 -2.78
N VAL A 60 -3.65 -4.90 -2.28
CA VAL A 60 -2.66 -5.97 -2.08
C VAL A 60 -3.19 -7.04 -1.12
N ALA A 61 -3.80 -6.63 0.00
CA ALA A 61 -4.38 -7.56 0.97
C ALA A 61 -5.56 -8.34 0.38
N ALA A 62 -6.45 -7.69 -0.35
CA ALA A 62 -7.60 -8.32 -0.99
C ALA A 62 -7.16 -9.37 -2.03
N VAL A 63 -6.17 -9.05 -2.85
CA VAL A 63 -5.58 -10.00 -3.82
C VAL A 63 -4.99 -11.21 -3.11
N PHE A 64 -4.23 -10.99 -2.04
CA PHE A 64 -3.64 -12.08 -1.27
C PHE A 64 -4.70 -12.99 -0.64
N ILE A 65 -5.71 -12.42 0.02
CA ILE A 65 -6.83 -13.19 0.60
C ILE A 65 -7.59 -13.93 -0.51
N GLY A 66 -7.84 -13.29 -1.64
CA GLY A 66 -8.47 -13.93 -2.80
C GLY A 66 -7.69 -15.14 -3.30
N MET A 67 -6.36 -15.04 -3.36
CA MET A 67 -5.48 -16.16 -3.70
C MET A 67 -5.58 -17.30 -2.68
N VAL A 68 -5.61 -16.99 -1.39
CA VAL A 68 -5.79 -17.98 -0.32
C VAL A 68 -7.11 -18.72 -0.48
N ILE A 69 -8.22 -17.97 -0.64
CA ILE A 69 -9.55 -18.55 -0.81
C ILE A 69 -9.59 -19.42 -2.07
N ALA A 70 -9.11 -18.92 -3.21
CA ALA A 70 -9.12 -19.66 -4.46
C ALA A 70 -8.28 -20.95 -4.38
N TYR A 71 -7.11 -20.90 -3.75
CA TYR A 71 -6.28 -22.08 -3.54
C TYR A 71 -7.05 -23.17 -2.77
N TYR A 72 -7.67 -22.82 -1.65
CA TYR A 72 -8.43 -23.78 -0.86
C TYR A 72 -9.70 -24.26 -1.55
N ALA A 73 -10.41 -23.39 -2.27
CA ALA A 73 -11.62 -23.74 -3.01
C ALA A 73 -11.38 -24.65 -4.22
N VAL A 74 -10.17 -24.64 -4.79
CA VAL A 74 -9.78 -25.53 -5.90
C VAL A 74 -9.16 -26.83 -5.38
N THR A 75 -8.47 -26.77 -4.24
CA THR A 75 -7.74 -27.91 -3.67
C THR A 75 -8.65 -28.85 -2.87
N TYR A 76 -9.76 -28.35 -2.32
CA TYR A 76 -10.74 -29.10 -1.51
C TYR A 76 -12.15 -28.93 -2.07
#